data_AF-A0A5C4TBU0-F1
#
_entry.id   AF-A0A5C4TBU0-F1
#
_cell.length_a   1.000
_cell.length_b   1.000
_cell.length_c   1.000
_cell.angle_alpha   90.00
_cell.angle_beta   90.00
_cell.angle_gamma   90.00
#
_symmetry.space_group_name_H-M   'P 1'
#
loop_
_entity.id
_entity.type
_entity.pdbx_description
1 polymer ?
#
loop_
_entity_poly.entity_id
_entity_poly.type
_entity_poly.pdbx_seq_one_letter_code
_entity_poly.pdbx_strand_id
1 'polypeptide(L)' 'MSARNKTILVLGATGQQGGSAARHLLRDGWNVRAFTRD' A
#
# COMPACT_ATOMS: atom_id res chain seq x y z
N MET A 1 14.18 -5.53 -14.17
CA MET A 1 14.35 -5.67 -12.70
C MET A 1 13.63 -6.93 -12.27
N SER A 2 14.31 -7.91 -11.68
CA SER A 2 13.64 -9.06 -11.06
C SER A 2 12.94 -8.55 -9.81
N ALA A 3 11.69 -8.11 -9.98
CA ALA A 3 10.87 -7.59 -8.90
C ALA A 3 10.55 -8.76 -7.98
N ARG A 4 11.40 -8.97 -6.96
CA ARG A 4 10.96 -9.67 -5.74
C ARG A 4 9.60 -9.09 -5.41
N ASN A 5 8.57 -9.93 -5.34
CA ASN A 5 7.17 -9.53 -5.28
C ASN A 5 6.90 -8.76 -3.97
N LYS A 6 7.27 -7.47 -3.93
CA LYS A 6 7.39 -6.72 -2.68
C LYS A 6 5.99 -6.41 -2.17
N THR A 7 5.64 -7.06 -1.08
CA THR A 7 4.34 -6.94 -0.44
C THR A 7 4.47 -6.06 0.79
N ILE A 8 3.53 -5.12 0.96
CA ILE A 8 3.51 -4.18 2.09
C ILE A 8 2.09 -4.06 2.66
N LEU A 9 2.00 -3.93 3.99
CA LEU A 9 0.75 -3.67 4.70
C LEU A 9 0.65 -2.18 5.03
N VAL A 10 -0.47 -1.56 4.68
CA VAL A 10 -0.80 -0.19 5.06
C VAL A 10 -1.94 -0.22 6.08
N LEU A 11 -1.63 0.21 7.30
CA LEU A 11 -2.62 0.45 8.36
C LEU A 11 -3.31 1.80 8.10
N GLY A 12 -4.63 1.86 8.27
CA GLY A 12 -5.36 3.13 8.13
C GLY A 12 -5.37 3.66 6.69
N ALA A 13 -5.42 2.77 5.71
CA ALA A 13 -5.40 3.12 4.28
C ALA A 13 -6.59 4.00 3.82
N THR A 14 -7.63 4.15 4.65
CA THR A 14 -8.76 5.05 4.42
C THR A 14 -8.50 6.50 4.85
N GLY A 15 -7.49 6.73 5.69
CA GLY A 15 -7.09 8.08 6.11
C GLY A 15 -6.40 8.88 4.99
N GLN A 16 -6.32 10.20 5.16
CA GLN A 16 -5.66 11.11 4.21
C GLN A 16 -4.21 10.67 3.89
N GLN A 17 -3.42 10.39 4.94
CA GLN A 17 -2.01 10.02 4.78
C GLN A 17 -1.88 8.56 4.31
N GLY A 18 -2.56 7.62 4.98
CA GLY A 18 -2.51 6.20 4.65
C GLY A 18 -2.97 5.91 3.22
N GLY A 19 -4.04 6.57 2.77
CA GLY A 19 -4.53 6.44 1.41
C GLY A 19 -3.61 7.09 0.37
N SER A 20 -2.93 8.18 0.70
CA SER A 20 -1.91 8.77 -0.18
C SER A 20 -0.72 7.83 -0.33
N ALA A 21 -0.21 7.30 0.78
CA ALA A 21 0.89 6.34 0.80
C ALA A 21 0.56 5.06 0.02
N ALA A 22 -0.63 4.48 0.24
CA ALA A 22 -1.09 3.29 -0.49
C ALA A 22 -1.14 3.52 -2.01
N ARG A 23 -1.65 4.68 -2.46
CA ARG A 23 -1.68 5.02 -3.89
C ARG A 23 -0.28 5.18 -4.49
N HIS A 24 0.65 5.77 -3.75
CA HIS A 24 2.04 5.89 -4.21
C HIS A 24 2.71 4.53 -4.33
N LEU A 25 2.58 3.68 -3.30
CA LEU A 25 3.13 2.31 -3.30
C LEU A 25 2.58 1.46 -4.46
N LEU A 26 1.28 1.56 -4.75
CA LEU A 26 0.68 0.90 -5.91
C LEU A 26 1.29 1.37 -7.23
N ARG A 27 1.53 2.68 -7.40
CA ARG A 27 2.18 3.24 -8.59
C ARG A 27 3.62 2.76 -8.76
N ASP A 28 4.31 2.54 -7.65
CA ASP A 28 5.68 2.01 -7.60
C ASP A 28 5.75 0.49 -7.81
N GLY A 29 4.62 -0.17 -8.06
CA GLY A 29 4.56 -1.61 -8.36
C GLY A 29 4.61 -2.51 -7.12
N TRP A 30 4.30 -1.98 -5.94
CA TRP A 30 4.15 -2.80 -4.74
C TRP A 30 2.81 -3.54 -4.72
N ASN A 31 2.82 -4.75 -4.15
CA ASN A 31 1.58 -5.43 -3.76
C ASN A 31 1.12 -4.85 -2.42
N VAL A 32 0.14 -3.95 -2.45
CA VAL A 32 -0.36 -3.29 -1.24
C VAL A 32 -1.52 -4.07 -0.64
N ARG A 33 -1.41 -4.41 0.64
CA ARG A 33 -2.51 -4.89 1.48
C ARG A 33 -2.96 -3.74 2.38
N ALA A 34 -4.25 -3.45 2.40
CA ALA A 34 -4.82 -2.43 3.27
C ALA A 34 -5.50 -3.09 4.47
N PHE A 35 -5.21 -2.61 5.67
CA PHE A 35 -5.94 -2.98 6.88
C PHE A 35 -6.86 -1.84 7.30
N THR A 36 -8.16 -2.11 7.28
CA THR A 36 -9.24 -1.24 7.75
C THR A 36 -9.80 -1.77 9.07
N ARG A 37 -10.53 -0.92 9.79
CA ARG A 37 -11.08 -1.26 11.11
C ARG A 37 -12.42 -1.99 11.03
N ASP A 38 -13.11 -1.78 9.91
CA ASP A 38 -14.46 -2.26 9.60
C ASP A 38 -14.45 -2.83 8.18
#